data_AF-A0A6A5TL41-F1
#
_entry.id   AF-A0A6A5TL41-F1
#
_cell.length_a   1.000
_cell.length_b   1.000
_cell.length_c   1.000
_cell.angle_alpha   90.00
_cell.angle_beta   90.00
_cell.angle_gamma   90.00
#
_symmetry.space_group_name_H-M   'P 1'
#
loop_
_entity.id
_entity.type
_entity.pdbx_description
1 polymer ?
#
loop_
_entity_poly.entity_id
_entity_poly.type
_entity_poly.pdbx_seq_one_letter_code
_entity_poly.pdbx_strand_id
1 'polypeptide(L)'
;MSASAAPISPTRFAAALESLSLSSLYAKVSELQNSIAHLEASNAELEEYARKEDDTECYEALVENKEVVERMRERIGLVRKEVVEVRGLPWMPEAEGVEVGERRADGGVEGVPVASNGGSANNGTTQGPVNNGTGADAEGGEEGVFL
;
A
#
# COMPACT_ATOMS: atom_id res chain seq x y z
N MET A 1 -7.09 -2.35 18.94
CA MET A 1 -6.38 -1.46 19.88
C MET A 1 -5.11 -2.15 20.36
N SER A 2 -3.95 -1.63 19.94
CA SER A 2 -2.62 -2.14 20.30
C SER A 2 -1.71 -0.94 20.56
N ALA A 3 -2.00 -0.18 21.63
CA ALA A 3 -1.25 1.02 22.02
C ALA A 3 -0.11 0.71 23.02
N SER A 4 0.15 -0.58 23.32
CA SER A 4 1.05 -0.99 24.41
C SER A 4 2.39 -1.58 23.94
N ALA A 5 2.70 -1.56 22.64
CA ALA A 5 4.01 -1.98 22.17
C ALA A 5 4.98 -0.81 22.32
N ALA A 6 5.87 -0.87 23.31
CA ALA A 6 6.94 0.10 23.46
C ALA A 6 7.74 0.19 22.13
N PRO A 7 8.00 1.41 21.62
CA PRO A 7 8.81 1.56 20.42
C PRO A 7 10.16 0.87 20.58
N ILE A 8 10.63 0.17 19.53
CA ILE A 8 11.98 -0.39 19.52
C ILE A 8 13.00 0.73 19.71
N SER A 9 13.88 0.57 20.70
CA SER A 9 14.95 1.51 20.99
C SER A 9 15.90 1.66 19.79
N PRO A 10 16.50 2.84 19.55
CA PRO A 10 17.47 3.06 18.49
C PRO A 10 18.63 2.05 18.49
N THR A 11 19.16 1.71 19.67
CA THR A 11 20.25 0.73 19.82
C THR A 11 19.85 -0.66 19.33
N ARG A 12 18.68 -1.15 19.74
CA ARG A 12 18.17 -2.46 19.31
C ARG A 12 17.84 -2.47 17.81
N PHE A 13 17.35 -1.35 17.28
CA PHE A 13 17.13 -1.21 15.84
C PHE A 13 18.45 -1.32 15.07
N ALA A 14 19.49 -0.58 15.49
CA ALA A 14 20.81 -0.60 14.87
C ALA A 14 21.42 -2.02 14.87
N ALA A 15 21.38 -2.72 16.01
CA ALA A 15 21.90 -4.09 16.11
C ALA A 15 21.20 -5.07 15.16
N ALA A 16 19.92 -4.84 14.83
CA ALA A 16 19.20 -5.68 13.87
C ALA A 16 19.67 -5.46 12.41
N LEU A 17 20.14 -4.24 12.08
CA LEU A 17 20.56 -3.87 10.72
C LEU A 17 21.77 -4.67 10.23
N GLU A 18 22.68 -5.04 11.15
CA GLU A 18 23.90 -5.79 10.85
C GLU A 18 23.60 -7.13 10.14
N SER A 19 22.45 -7.74 10.45
CA SER A 19 22.04 -9.03 9.88
C SER A 19 21.30 -8.93 8.54
N LEU A 20 20.96 -7.73 8.08
CA LEU A 20 20.11 -7.51 6.90
C LEU A 20 20.91 -7.40 5.61
N SER A 21 20.34 -7.91 4.51
CA SER A 21 20.86 -7.65 3.16
C SER A 21 20.74 -6.16 2.80
N LEU A 22 21.56 -5.69 1.86
CA LEU A 22 21.49 -4.31 1.38
C LEU A 22 20.11 -3.97 0.77
N SER A 23 19.50 -4.92 0.04
CA SER A 23 18.14 -4.76 -0.49
C SER A 23 17.10 -4.58 0.62
N SER A 24 17.22 -5.31 1.73
CA SER A 24 16.31 -5.19 2.87
C SER A 24 16.48 -3.85 3.59
N LEU A 25 17.71 -3.34 3.67
CA LEU A 25 17.98 -2.01 4.23
C LEU A 25 17.29 -0.91 3.41
N TYR A 26 17.42 -0.94 2.09
CA TYR A 26 16.76 0.05 1.23
C TYR A 26 15.24 -0.09 1.22
N ALA A 27 14.72 -1.32 1.19
CA ALA A 27 13.29 -1.55 1.37
C ALA A 27 12.78 -0.93 2.69
N LYS A 28 13.57 -1.03 3.78
CA LYS A 28 13.21 -0.42 5.05
C LYS A 28 13.22 1.11 4.99
N VAL A 29 14.13 1.73 4.24
CA VAL A 29 14.14 3.18 4.01
C VAL A 29 12.88 3.61 3.28
N SER A 30 12.50 2.93 2.19
CA SER A 30 11.28 3.23 1.44
C SER A 30 10.02 3.08 2.30
N GLU A 31 9.95 2.02 3.11
CA GLU A 31 8.84 1.82 4.05
C GLU A 31 8.73 2.99 5.06
N LEU A 32 9.85 3.41 5.65
CA LEU A 32 9.89 4.52 6.60
C LEU A 32 9.53 5.86 5.93
N GLN A 33 10.02 6.11 4.72
CA GLN A 33 9.69 7.33 3.97
C GLN A 33 8.20 7.38 3.61
N ASN A 34 7.62 6.27 3.16
CA ASN A 34 6.19 6.19 2.90
C ASN A 34 5.38 6.42 4.18
N SER A 35 5.79 5.82 5.30
CA SER A 35 5.14 6.02 6.59
C SER A 35 5.19 7.47 7.05
N ILE A 36 6.33 8.15 6.88
CA ILE A 36 6.47 9.59 7.18
C ILE A 36 5.54 10.40 6.28
N ALA A 37 5.55 10.16 4.96
CA ALA A 37 4.72 10.91 4.02
C ALA A 37 3.22 10.79 4.35
N HIS A 38 2.76 9.57 4.68
CA HIS A 38 1.38 9.36 5.10
C HIS A 38 1.05 10.07 6.42
N LEU A 39 1.95 10.02 7.41
CA LEU A 39 1.72 10.67 8.70
C LEU A 39 1.74 12.19 8.60
N GLU A 40 2.62 12.76 7.77
CA GLU A 40 2.66 14.20 7.49
C GLU A 40 1.40 14.68 6.78
N ALA A 41 0.89 13.92 5.80
CA ALA A 41 -0.40 14.22 5.16
C ALA A 41 -1.55 14.17 6.17
N SER A 42 -1.62 13.12 7.00
CA SER A 42 -2.64 13.00 8.05
C SER A 42 -2.54 14.12 9.09
N ASN A 43 -1.33 14.56 9.43
CA ASN A 43 -1.12 15.70 10.34
C ASN A 43 -1.62 17.01 9.72
N ALA A 44 -1.44 17.22 8.42
CA ALA A 44 -1.95 18.42 7.76
C ALA A 44 -3.48 18.49 7.81
N GLU A 45 -4.16 17.36 7.58
CA GLU A 45 -5.63 17.25 7.71
C GLU A 45 -6.09 17.45 9.17
N LEU A 46 -5.39 16.84 10.13
CA LEU A 46 -5.70 16.96 11.55
C LEU A 46 -5.47 18.39 12.07
N GLU A 47 -4.46 19.10 11.57
CA GLU A 47 -4.21 20.50 11.92
C GLU A 47 -5.34 21.42 11.45
N GLU A 48 -5.88 21.18 10.25
CA GLU A 48 -7.03 21.92 9.75
C GLU A 48 -8.27 21.69 10.63
N TYR A 49 -8.50 20.43 11.03
CA TYR A 49 -9.60 20.08 11.93
C TYR A 49 -9.43 20.69 13.33
N ALA A 50 -8.27 20.51 13.96
CA ALA A 50 -7.96 21.02 15.29
C ALA A 50 -8.18 22.54 15.39
N ARG A 51 -7.78 23.28 14.35
CA ARG A 51 -7.96 24.73 14.30
C ARG A 51 -9.42 25.15 14.14
N LYS A 52 -10.23 24.39 13.41
CA LYS A 52 -11.65 24.69 13.21
C LYS A 52 -12.47 24.43 14.47
N GLU A 53 -12.16 23.35 15.17
CA GLU A 53 -12.92 22.90 16.34
C GLU A 53 -12.31 23.39 17.68
N ASP A 54 -11.16 24.08 17.64
CA ASP A 54 -10.38 24.50 18.83
C ASP A 54 -10.10 23.31 19.78
N ASP A 55 -9.78 22.15 19.19
CA ASP A 55 -9.67 20.88 19.91
C ASP A 55 -8.25 20.65 20.44
N THR A 56 -8.12 20.69 21.76
CA THR A 56 -6.85 20.46 22.47
C THR A 56 -6.32 19.04 22.31
N GLU A 57 -7.20 18.02 22.29
CA GLU A 57 -6.78 16.62 22.13
C GLU A 57 -6.16 16.40 20.74
N CYS A 58 -6.73 17.04 19.72
CA CYS A 58 -6.15 17.02 18.38
C CYS A 58 -4.78 17.72 18.32
N TYR A 59 -4.56 18.80 19.07
CA TYR A 59 -3.24 19.42 19.18
C TYR A 59 -2.22 18.53 19.87
N GLU A 60 -2.60 17.83 20.93
CA GLU A 60 -1.73 16.86 21.61
C GLU A 60 -1.34 15.71 20.67
N ALA A 61 -2.31 15.15 19.94
CA ALA A 61 -2.07 14.12 18.94
C ALA A 61 -1.09 14.58 17.83
N LEU A 62 -1.18 15.85 17.38
CA LEU A 62 -0.22 16.42 16.43
C LEU A 62 1.20 16.48 16.99
N VAL A 63 1.37 16.80 18.27
CA VAL A 63 2.68 16.82 18.93
C VAL A 63 3.25 15.40 19.00
N GLU A 64 2.46 14.42 19.42
CA GLU A 64 2.88 13.03 19.49
C GLU A 64 3.26 12.46 18.12
N ASN A 65 2.47 12.76 17.07
CA ASN A 65 2.76 12.33 15.71
C ASN A 65 4.07 12.93 15.19
N LYS A 66 4.39 14.19 15.54
CA LYS A 66 5.68 14.80 15.20
C LYS A 66 6.85 14.04 15.83
N GLU A 67 6.72 13.59 17.07
CA GLU A 67 7.75 12.75 17.67
C GLU A 67 7.89 11.38 16.97
N VAL A 68 6.78 10.80 16.49
CA VAL A 68 6.81 9.58 15.69
C VAL A 68 7.61 9.80 14.40
N VAL A 69 7.38 10.91 13.69
CA VAL A 69 8.14 11.29 12.49
C VAL A 69 9.63 11.41 12.80
N GLU A 70 10.01 12.09 13.88
CA GLU A 70 11.42 12.24 14.26
C GLU A 70 12.09 10.89 14.56
N ARG A 71 11.39 9.99 15.26
CA ARG A 71 11.90 8.62 15.50
C ARG A 71 12.05 7.81 14.20
N MET A 72 11.16 8.00 13.22
CA MET A 72 11.30 7.36 11.91
C MET A 72 12.49 7.92 11.12
N ARG A 73 12.71 9.25 11.17
CA ARG A 73 13.88 9.92 10.57
C ARG A 73 15.19 9.45 11.20
N GLU A 74 15.22 9.32 12.53
CA GLU A 74 16.37 8.76 13.25
C GLU A 74 16.71 7.35 12.75
N ARG A 75 15.70 6.49 12.56
CA ARG A 75 15.89 5.14 12.01
C ARG A 75 16.44 5.16 10.58
N ILE A 76 16.00 6.06 9.72
CA ILE A 76 16.61 6.25 8.39
C ILE A 76 18.09 6.65 8.54
N GLY A 77 18.41 7.53 9.49
CA GLY A 77 19.79 7.90 9.82
C GLY A 77 20.65 6.71 10.24
N LEU A 78 20.11 5.79 11.06
CA LEU A 78 20.80 4.56 11.45
C LEU A 78 21.04 3.61 10.26
N VAL A 79 20.06 3.48 9.35
CA VAL A 79 20.26 2.69 8.12
C VAL A 79 21.34 3.32 7.24
N ARG A 80 21.35 4.65 7.13
CA ARG A 80 22.40 5.37 6.39
C ARG A 80 23.78 5.14 6.99
N LYS A 81 23.89 5.19 8.32
CA LYS A 81 25.14 4.91 9.03
C LYS A 81 25.63 3.49 8.78
N GLU A 82 24.74 2.50 8.87
CA GLU A 82 25.06 1.10 8.56
C GLU A 82 25.62 0.96 7.12
N VAL A 83 24.97 1.58 6.13
CA VAL A 83 25.41 1.47 4.72
C VAL A 83 26.75 2.19 4.48
N VAL A 84 26.88 3.43 4.94
CA VAL A 84 28.02 4.29 4.59
C VAL A 84 29.22 4.07 5.49
N GLU A 85 29.01 3.99 6.80
CA GLU A 85 30.12 3.93 7.77
C GLU A 85 30.52 2.49 8.09
N VAL A 86 29.57 1.55 8.21
CA VAL A 86 29.87 0.16 8.58
C VAL A 86 30.24 -0.67 7.35
N ARG A 87 29.45 -0.58 6.28
CA ARG A 87 29.69 -1.36 5.05
C ARG A 87 30.60 -0.64 4.04
N GLY A 88 30.84 0.65 4.21
CA GLY A 88 31.69 1.44 3.30
C GLY A 88 31.10 1.60 1.89
N LEU A 89 29.78 1.49 1.75
CA LEU A 89 29.09 1.56 0.46
C LEU A 89 28.52 2.96 0.23
N PRO A 90 28.42 3.42 -1.04
CA PRO A 90 27.73 4.66 -1.35
C PRO A 90 26.24 4.56 -0.98
N TRP A 91 25.70 5.66 -0.47
CA TRP A 91 24.28 5.76 -0.14
C TRP A 91 23.45 5.93 -1.41
N MET A 92 22.68 4.91 -1.79
CA MET A 92 21.79 4.93 -2.97
C MET A 92 20.42 4.33 -2.63
N PRO A 93 19.58 5.04 -1.84
CA PRO A 93 18.25 4.56 -1.50
C PRO A 93 17.29 4.63 -2.70
N GLU A 94 17.54 5.51 -3.68
CA GLU A 94 16.85 5.60 -4.96
C GLU A 94 17.64 4.84 -6.04
N ALA A 95 17.58 3.51 -6.00
CA ALA A 95 17.72 2.76 -7.23
C ALA A 95 16.31 2.56 -7.77
N GLU A 96 15.86 3.48 -8.63
CA GLU A 96 14.67 3.27 -9.45
C GLU A 96 14.68 1.86 -10.04
N GLY A 97 13.64 1.08 -9.78
CA GLY A 97 13.25 -0.05 -10.61
C GLY A 97 14.27 -1.18 -10.79
N VAL A 98 15.06 -1.55 -9.77
CA VAL A 98 15.75 -2.85 -9.83
C VAL A 98 14.75 -3.95 -9.51
N GLU A 99 14.02 -4.36 -10.55
CA GLU A 99 13.45 -5.70 -10.70
C GLU A 99 14.51 -6.68 -10.17
N VAL A 100 14.27 -7.27 -8.99
CA VAL A 100 15.13 -8.33 -8.46
C VAL A 100 14.86 -9.54 -9.34
N GLY A 101 15.52 -9.58 -10.49
CA GLY A 101 15.57 -10.74 -11.36
C GLY A 101 16.21 -11.88 -10.58
N GLU A 102 15.37 -12.72 -9.97
CA GLU A 102 15.75 -14.05 -9.53
C GLU A 102 16.24 -14.81 -10.77
N ARG A 103 17.56 -14.78 -11.00
CA ARG A 103 18.24 -15.79 -11.81
C ARG A 103 18.11 -17.12 -11.09
N ARG A 104 17.02 -17.84 -11.35
CA ARG A 104 16.99 -19.29 -11.19
C ARG A 104 17.70 -19.86 -12.41
N ALA A 105 18.99 -20.14 -12.24
CA ALA A 105 19.70 -21.04 -13.12
C ALA A 105 19.18 -22.46 -12.88
N ASP A 106 18.53 -22.97 -13.92
CA ASP A 106 18.59 -24.34 -14.45
C ASP A 106 18.32 -25.54 -13.54
N GLY A 107 17.23 -26.23 -13.86
CA GLY A 107 16.83 -27.53 -13.34
C GLY A 107 15.54 -27.97 -14.01
N GLY A 108 15.64 -28.32 -15.29
CA GLY A 108 14.50 -28.58 -16.17
C GLY A 108 13.61 -29.74 -15.73
N VAL A 109 12.30 -29.54 -15.89
CA VAL A 109 11.36 -30.58 -16.29
C VAL A 109 10.31 -29.95 -17.20
N GLU A 110 10.09 -30.63 -18.32
CA GLU A 110 9.30 -30.23 -19.47
C GLU A 110 7.80 -30.15 -19.19
N GLY A 111 7.13 -29.28 -19.97
CA GLY A 111 5.80 -29.59 -20.50
C GLY A 111 4.62 -28.93 -19.79
N VAL A 112 4.20 -27.76 -20.29
CA VAL A 112 2.92 -27.58 -21.02
C VAL A 112 2.86 -26.15 -21.60
N PRO A 113 2.65 -25.96 -22.92
CA PRO A 113 2.43 -24.63 -23.47
C PRO A 113 0.96 -24.24 -23.28
N VAL A 114 0.66 -23.22 -22.46
CA VAL A 114 -0.64 -22.53 -22.55
C VAL A 114 -0.53 -21.46 -23.62
N ALA A 115 -1.31 -21.66 -24.69
CA ALA A 115 -1.30 -20.83 -25.87
C ALA A 115 -1.76 -19.40 -25.55
N SER A 116 -0.99 -18.45 -26.06
CA SER A 116 -1.37 -17.05 -26.26
C SER A 116 -2.54 -16.98 -27.25
N ASN A 117 -3.52 -16.10 -26.97
CA ASN A 117 -4.30 -15.47 -28.02
C ASN A 117 -4.76 -14.09 -27.55
N GLY A 118 -3.95 -13.08 -27.88
CA GLY A 118 -4.46 -11.75 -28.18
C GLY A 118 -5.08 -11.76 -29.58
N GLY A 119 -6.23 -11.12 -29.76
CA GLY A 119 -6.88 -11.05 -31.07
C GLY A 119 -8.16 -10.22 -31.03
N SER A 120 -8.04 -8.99 -31.52
CA SER A 120 -9.08 -7.97 -31.63
C SER A 120 -10.03 -8.18 -32.82
N ALA A 121 -11.29 -7.75 -32.64
CA ALA A 121 -12.23 -7.16 -33.61
C ALA A 121 -12.94 -7.99 -34.71
N ASN A 122 -14.24 -7.65 -34.83
CA ASN A 122 -15.19 -7.78 -35.95
C ASN A 122 -15.72 -9.20 -36.26
N ASN A 123 -17.00 -9.46 -36.56
CA ASN A 123 -17.99 -8.70 -37.30
C ASN A 123 -19.42 -9.19 -36.96
N GLY A 124 -20.44 -8.35 -37.14
CA GLY A 124 -21.81 -8.57 -36.66
C GLY A 124 -22.65 -9.59 -37.45
N THR A 125 -23.89 -9.80 -36.98
CA THR A 125 -25.15 -9.85 -37.76
C THR A 125 -26.28 -10.52 -36.95
N THR A 126 -27.22 -9.67 -36.52
CA THR A 126 -28.70 -9.81 -36.46
C THR A 126 -29.43 -10.94 -35.72
N GLN A 127 -30.51 -10.47 -35.05
CA GLN A 127 -31.89 -10.96 -35.04
C GLN A 127 -32.41 -11.77 -33.84
N GLY A 128 -33.34 -11.14 -33.12
CA GLY A 128 -34.62 -11.75 -32.71
C GLY A 128 -34.81 -11.95 -31.20
N PRO A 129 -35.76 -11.24 -30.55
CA PRO A 129 -36.26 -11.64 -29.24
C PRO A 129 -37.36 -12.69 -29.44
N VAL A 130 -37.17 -13.89 -28.87
CA VAL A 130 -38.23 -14.90 -28.76
C VAL A 130 -38.62 -15.07 -27.30
N ASN A 131 -39.70 -14.39 -26.93
CA ASN A 131 -40.60 -14.79 -25.85
C ASN A 131 -41.42 -15.99 -26.34
N ASN A 132 -41.55 -17.05 -25.52
CA ASN A 132 -42.84 -17.74 -25.34
C ASN A 132 -42.80 -18.72 -24.15
N GLY A 133 -43.90 -18.78 -23.38
CA GLY A 133 -44.15 -19.79 -22.35
C GLY A 133 -44.94 -19.25 -21.15
N THR A 134 -46.11 -18.62 -21.33
CA THR A 134 -47.46 -19.27 -21.19
C THR A 134 -47.78 -19.63 -19.73
N GLY A 135 -48.54 -18.83 -18.98
CA GLY A 135 -50.02 -18.78 -18.89
C GLY A 135 -50.36 -18.76 -17.38
N ALA A 136 -51.45 -18.21 -16.85
CA ALA A 136 -52.77 -17.93 -17.37
C ALA A 136 -53.49 -16.95 -16.40
N ASP A 137 -54.31 -16.08 -16.99
CA ASP A 137 -55.62 -15.59 -16.54
C ASP A 137 -55.86 -15.24 -15.06
N ALA A 138 -56.16 -13.96 -14.78
CA ALA A 138 -57.55 -13.51 -14.63
C ALA A 138 -57.63 -12.14 -13.94
N GLU A 139 -58.29 -11.22 -14.64
CA GLU A 139 -59.27 -10.26 -14.13
C GLU A 139 -58.87 -9.20 -13.07
N GLY A 140 -58.87 -7.95 -13.55
CA GLY A 140 -59.79 -6.94 -13.00
C GLY A 140 -59.27 -6.10 -11.84
N GLY A 141 -59.43 -4.77 -11.98
CA GLY A 141 -59.45 -3.86 -10.84
C GLY A 141 -58.47 -2.71 -10.93
N GLU A 142 -58.90 -1.69 -11.68
CA GLU A 142 -58.91 -0.27 -11.32
C GLU A 142 -57.82 0.36 -10.41
N GLU A 143 -57.34 1.49 -10.92
CA GLU A 143 -56.74 2.63 -10.23
C GLU A 143 -57.31 2.94 -8.83
N GLY A 144 -56.44 3.39 -7.91
CA GLY A 144 -56.86 3.97 -6.63
C GLY A 144 -55.72 4.14 -5.63
N VAL A 145 -54.83 5.11 -5.83
CA VAL A 145 -54.74 6.40 -5.10
C VAL A 145 -54.13 6.33 -3.69
N PHE A 146 -53.04 7.09 -3.57
CA PHE A 146 -52.32 7.58 -2.41
C PHE A 146 -53.18 8.03 -1.22
N LEU A 147 -52.69 7.75 0.00
CA LEU A 147 -52.41 8.71 1.08
C LEU A 147 -51.53 8.06 2.15
#